data_AF-A0A674AFF2-F1
#
_entry.id   AF-A0A674AFF2-F1
#
_cell.length_a   1.000
_cell.length_b   1.000
_cell.length_c   1.000
_cell.angle_alpha   90.00
_cell.angle_beta   90.00
_cell.angle_gamma   90.00
#
_symmetry.space_group_name_H-M   'P 1'
#
loop_
_entity.id
_entity.type
_entity.pdbx_description
1 polymer ?
#
loop_
_entity_poly.entity_id
_entity_poly.type
_entity_poly.pdbx_seq_one_letter_code
_entity_poly.pdbx_strand_id
1 'polypeptide(L)'
;MASLFGKKVFEINGQGPPPTKYFFQLTVTKTEVIWRPWKISLRIESKGAAPGENKMIHDYLHDARMQQQVDVVFGRQILQYTQALCHGNFDYLERLPNDLLLQILAFLELKDVALLAQTPKRFHKLCNSPEFWEQTVRGRCDKLTANAVGFLRTNNIQLFSLGFCHCI
;
A
#
# COMPACT_ATOMS: atom_id res chain seq x y z
N MET A 1 -17.70 -0.68 -7.67
CA MET A 1 -16.24 -0.52 -7.55
C MET A 1 -15.68 -1.47 -6.48
N ALA A 2 -15.68 -2.78 -6.74
CA ALA A 2 -15.47 -3.79 -5.70
C ALA A 2 -14.63 -4.99 -6.20
N SER A 3 -13.30 -4.88 -6.15
CA SER A 3 -12.39 -6.05 -6.06
C SER A 3 -10.92 -5.71 -5.74
N LEU A 4 -10.53 -4.42 -5.65
CA LEU A 4 -9.13 -4.02 -5.41
C LEU A 4 -8.55 -4.49 -4.08
N PHE A 5 -9.41 -4.66 -3.08
CA PHE A 5 -9.00 -5.15 -1.77
C PHE A 5 -9.39 -6.61 -1.65
N GLY A 6 -8.40 -7.45 -1.31
CA GLY A 6 -8.64 -8.80 -0.82
C GLY A 6 -9.51 -8.79 0.43
N LYS A 7 -9.92 -9.98 0.90
CA LYS A 7 -10.76 -10.12 2.11
C LYS A 7 -10.13 -9.47 3.35
N LYS A 8 -8.80 -9.45 3.44
CA LYS A 8 -8.03 -8.78 4.49
C LYS A 8 -7.38 -7.51 3.93
N VAL A 9 -7.55 -6.40 4.63
CA VAL A 9 -6.93 -5.12 4.28
C VAL A 9 -5.56 -5.01 4.94
N PHE A 10 -5.47 -5.33 6.23
CA PHE A 10 -4.23 -5.26 6.99
C PHE A 10 -4.11 -6.46 7.93
N GLU A 11 -2.89 -6.94 8.12
CA GLU A 11 -2.59 -8.06 8.99
C GLU A 11 -1.20 -7.87 9.61
N ILE A 12 -1.12 -7.94 10.94
CA ILE A 12 0.12 -7.84 11.67
C ILE A 12 0.11 -8.84 12.83
N ASN A 13 1.29 -9.40 13.11
CA ASN A 13 1.52 -10.34 14.18
C ASN A 13 2.59 -9.79 15.13
N GLY A 14 2.43 -10.01 16.42
CA GLY A 14 3.31 -9.44 17.43
C GLY A 14 3.26 -10.21 18.73
N GLN A 15 4.32 -10.09 19.52
CA GLN A 15 4.37 -10.65 20.86
C GLN A 15 4.09 -9.55 21.87
N GLY A 16 3.15 -9.79 22.80
CA GLY A 16 2.88 -8.84 23.86
C GLY A 16 4.05 -8.69 24.84
N PRO A 17 4.09 -7.56 25.57
CA PRO A 17 5.15 -7.32 26.53
C PRO A 17 5.16 -8.36 27.67
N PRO A 18 6.30 -8.49 28.39
CA PRO A 18 6.35 -9.21 29.66
C PRO A 18 5.28 -8.69 30.62
N PRO A 19 4.68 -9.55 31.48
CA PRO A 19 5.09 -10.93 31.80
C PRO A 19 4.44 -12.02 30.93
N THR A 20 3.37 -11.68 30.21
CA THR A 20 2.46 -12.66 29.58
C THR A 20 3.05 -13.27 28.31
N LYS A 21 3.77 -12.47 27.50
CA LYS A 21 4.46 -12.92 26.27
C LYS A 21 3.58 -13.71 25.28
N TYR A 22 2.26 -13.48 25.32
CA TYR A 22 1.33 -14.10 24.35
C TYR A 22 1.57 -13.55 22.97
N PHE A 23 1.25 -14.38 21.97
CA PHE A 23 1.32 -13.97 20.58
C PHE A 23 -0.05 -13.43 20.18
N PHE A 24 -0.06 -12.32 19.45
CA PHE A 24 -1.27 -11.64 19.03
C PHE A 24 -1.24 -11.47 17.52
N GLN A 25 -2.38 -11.72 16.90
CA GLN A 25 -2.62 -11.44 15.50
C GLN A 25 -3.75 -10.43 15.41
N LEU A 26 -3.48 -9.31 14.77
CA LEU A 26 -4.47 -8.29 14.44
C LEU A 26 -4.75 -8.36 12.94
N THR A 27 -6.00 -8.58 12.57
CA THR A 27 -6.44 -8.59 11.17
C THR A 27 -7.55 -7.57 11.00
N VAL A 28 -7.35 -6.60 10.11
CA VAL A 28 -8.37 -5.62 9.72
C VAL A 28 -8.91 -6.01 8.35
N THR A 29 -10.22 -6.20 8.28
CA THR A 29 -10.95 -6.39 7.03
C THR A 29 -11.73 -5.10 6.71
N LYS A 30 -12.53 -5.11 5.64
CA LYS A 30 -13.37 -3.95 5.30
C LYS A 30 -14.49 -3.69 6.31
N THR A 31 -14.94 -4.73 7.00
CA THR A 31 -16.17 -4.69 7.82
C THR A 31 -15.89 -4.97 9.29
N GLU A 32 -14.87 -5.77 9.56
CA GLU A 32 -14.54 -6.26 10.90
C GLU A 32 -13.04 -6.14 11.21
N VAL A 33 -12.76 -5.87 12.48
CA VAL A 33 -11.44 -5.97 13.09
C VAL A 33 -11.42 -7.25 13.92
N ILE A 34 -10.44 -8.10 13.66
CA ILE A 34 -10.29 -9.39 14.32
C ILE A 34 -9.02 -9.38 15.17
N TRP A 35 -9.19 -9.65 16.45
CA TRP A 35 -8.12 -9.82 17.42
C TRP A 35 -8.00 -11.28 17.82
N ARG A 36 -6.85 -11.90 17.55
CA ARG A 36 -6.58 -13.29 17.89
C ARG A 36 -5.42 -13.41 18.86
N PRO A 37 -5.69 -13.54 20.18
CA PRO A 37 -4.67 -13.89 21.14
C PRO A 37 -4.37 -15.40 21.13
N TRP A 38 -3.08 -15.71 21.14
CA TRP A 38 -2.53 -17.05 21.27
C TRP A 38 -1.82 -17.16 22.61
N LYS A 39 -2.45 -17.91 23.51
CA LYS A 39 -1.87 -18.21 24.82
C LYS A 39 -0.76 -19.24 24.65
N ILE A 40 0.48 -18.78 24.82
CA ILE A 40 1.65 -19.68 24.86
C ILE A 40 1.84 -20.16 26.30
N SER A 41 1.70 -21.46 26.53
CA SER A 41 1.95 -22.07 27.84
C SER A 41 2.59 -23.45 27.67
N LEU A 42 3.50 -23.77 28.58
CA LEU A 42 4.20 -25.07 28.61
C LEU A 42 3.34 -26.20 29.20
N ARG A 43 2.15 -25.87 29.74
CA ARG A 43 1.26 -26.86 30.34
C ARG A 43 0.71 -27.77 29.25
N ILE A 44 0.65 -29.08 29.55
CA ILE A 44 0.18 -30.10 28.61
C ILE A 44 -1.27 -29.84 28.20
N GLU A 45 -2.10 -29.35 29.13
CA GLU A 45 -3.51 -28.99 28.91
C GLU A 45 -3.71 -27.85 27.89
N SER A 46 -2.69 -27.01 27.69
CA SER A 46 -2.72 -25.91 26.72
C SER A 46 -2.06 -26.24 25.39
N LYS A 47 -1.50 -27.46 25.23
CA LYS A 47 -0.91 -27.89 23.95
C LYS A 47 -2.03 -28.07 22.92
N GLY A 48 -1.93 -27.31 21.82
CA GLY A 48 -2.92 -27.37 20.73
C GLY A 48 -4.22 -26.61 21.01
N ALA A 49 -4.28 -25.80 22.08
CA ALA A 49 -5.43 -24.93 22.31
C ALA A 49 -5.60 -23.95 21.13
N ALA A 50 -6.84 -23.85 20.64
CA ALA A 50 -7.19 -22.90 19.58
C ALA A 50 -6.97 -21.46 20.06
N PRO A 51 -6.62 -20.53 19.16
CA PRO A 51 -6.53 -19.12 19.50
C PRO A 51 -7.89 -18.61 19.99
N GLY A 52 -7.85 -17.65 20.91
CA GLY A 52 -9.02 -16.82 21.14
C GLY A 52 -9.35 -16.04 19.87
N GLU A 53 -10.62 -15.74 19.65
CA GLU A 53 -11.03 -14.90 18.53
C GLU A 53 -12.06 -13.88 19.02
N ASN A 54 -11.64 -12.62 19.08
CA ASN A 54 -12.52 -11.49 19.33
C ASN A 54 -12.72 -10.77 18.00
N LYS A 55 -13.87 -10.98 17.37
CA LYS A 55 -14.30 -10.23 16.18
C LYS A 55 -15.13 -9.04 16.60
N MET A 56 -14.78 -7.87 16.09
CA MET A 56 -15.57 -6.66 16.28
C MET A 56 -15.99 -6.10 14.94
N ILE A 57 -17.29 -5.95 14.76
CA ILE A 57 -17.91 -5.31 13.60
C ILE A 57 -18.27 -3.90 14.04
N HIS A 58 -17.71 -2.87 13.40
CA HIS A 58 -17.97 -1.45 13.65
C HIS A 58 -17.61 -0.88 15.05
N ASP A 59 -17.57 -1.69 16.11
CA ASP A 59 -17.46 -1.19 17.49
C ASP A 59 -16.00 -0.98 17.97
N TYR A 60 -15.03 -1.35 17.13
CA TYR A 60 -13.61 -1.17 17.44
C TYR A 60 -13.23 0.29 17.76
N LEU A 61 -13.91 1.27 17.14
CA LEU A 61 -13.66 2.68 17.39
C LEU A 61 -14.08 3.12 18.80
N HIS A 62 -15.07 2.45 19.41
CA HIS A 62 -15.59 2.77 20.75
C HIS A 62 -14.98 1.88 21.83
N ASP A 63 -14.35 0.75 21.48
CA ASP A 63 -13.67 -0.12 22.45
C ASP A 63 -12.27 0.39 22.81
N ALA A 64 -12.23 1.25 23.83
CA ALA A 64 -10.98 1.78 24.39
C ALA A 64 -10.05 0.68 24.94
N ARG A 65 -10.58 -0.44 25.42
CA ARG A 65 -9.75 -1.52 25.98
C ARG A 65 -8.99 -2.24 24.87
N MET A 66 -9.66 -2.55 23.77
CA MET A 66 -9.01 -3.19 22.63
C MET A 66 -7.98 -2.26 21.97
N GLN A 67 -8.29 -0.97 21.85
CA GLN A 67 -7.33 0.03 21.35
C GLN A 67 -6.09 0.11 22.23
N GLN A 68 -6.24 0.11 23.56
CA GLN A 68 -5.12 0.05 24.49
C GLN A 68 -4.29 -1.22 24.31
N GLN A 69 -4.92 -2.38 24.08
CA GLN A 69 -4.16 -3.62 23.82
C GLN A 69 -3.36 -3.54 22.52
N VAL A 70 -3.93 -2.96 21.45
CA VAL A 70 -3.21 -2.76 20.19
C VAL A 70 -2.03 -1.81 20.40
N ASP A 71 -2.21 -0.71 21.12
CA ASP A 71 -1.13 0.23 21.44
C ASP A 71 0.01 -0.42 22.24
N VAL A 72 -0.35 -1.21 23.26
CA VAL A 72 0.64 -1.88 24.12
C VAL A 72 1.41 -2.98 23.37
N VAL A 73 0.78 -3.70 22.45
CA VAL A 73 1.40 -4.83 21.74
C VAL A 73 2.13 -4.38 20.46
N PHE A 74 1.54 -3.48 19.70
CA PHE A 74 2.01 -3.08 18.37
C PHE A 74 2.53 -1.64 18.30
N GLY A 75 2.26 -0.85 19.32
CA GLY A 75 2.64 0.55 19.39
C GLY A 75 1.60 1.49 18.79
N ARG A 76 1.78 2.77 19.11
CA ARG A 76 0.86 3.85 18.78
C ARG A 76 0.67 4.09 17.28
N GLN A 77 1.72 3.87 16.49
CA GLN A 77 1.66 4.03 15.04
C GLN A 77 0.67 3.05 14.41
N ILE A 78 0.69 1.79 14.87
CA ILE A 78 -0.22 0.76 14.36
C ILE A 78 -1.64 1.02 14.82
N LEU A 79 -1.85 1.50 16.05
CA LEU A 79 -3.17 1.91 16.53
C LEU A 79 -3.75 3.05 15.67
N GLN A 80 -2.97 4.09 15.40
CA GLN A 80 -3.42 5.21 14.56
C GLN A 80 -3.73 4.75 13.13
N TYR A 81 -2.90 3.85 12.59
CA TYR A 81 -3.13 3.27 11.27
C TYR A 81 -4.42 2.42 11.24
N THR A 82 -4.66 1.56 12.23
CA THR A 82 -5.87 0.73 12.29
C THR A 82 -7.12 1.57 12.48
N GLN A 83 -7.04 2.66 13.26
CA GLN A 83 -8.11 3.65 13.36
C GLN A 83 -8.37 4.32 12.00
N ALA A 84 -7.33 4.78 11.29
CA ALA A 84 -7.48 5.38 9.97
C ALA A 84 -8.17 4.42 8.97
N LEU A 85 -7.78 3.15 8.98
CA LEU A 85 -8.43 2.10 8.19
C LEU A 85 -9.92 1.95 8.55
N CYS A 86 -10.27 1.99 9.84
CA CYS A 86 -11.68 1.91 10.28
C CYS A 86 -12.51 3.14 9.89
N HIS A 87 -11.89 4.32 9.74
CA HIS A 87 -12.54 5.52 9.22
C HIS A 87 -12.69 5.50 7.69
N GLY A 88 -12.19 4.46 7.00
CA GLY A 88 -12.27 4.33 5.55
C GLY A 88 -11.07 4.92 4.78
N ASN A 89 -10.03 5.37 5.49
CA ASN A 89 -8.78 5.82 4.88
C ASN A 89 -7.93 4.61 4.52
N PHE A 90 -8.12 4.10 3.30
CA PHE A 90 -7.36 2.98 2.77
C PHE A 90 -6.25 3.46 1.83
N ASP A 91 -5.11 2.75 1.83
CA ASP A 91 -4.03 2.99 0.88
C ASP A 91 -4.38 2.39 -0.49
N TYR A 92 -5.28 3.05 -1.23
CA TYR A 92 -5.73 2.61 -2.55
C TYR A 92 -4.57 2.53 -3.55
N LEU A 93 -3.67 3.52 -3.50
CA LEU A 93 -2.60 3.69 -4.47
C LEU A 93 -1.58 2.54 -4.40
N GLU A 94 -1.23 2.09 -3.19
CA GLU A 94 -0.30 0.97 -3.01
C GLU A 94 -0.88 -0.40 -3.39
N ARG A 95 -2.19 -0.49 -3.60
CA ARG A 95 -2.90 -1.76 -3.88
C ARG A 95 -3.40 -1.89 -5.30
N LEU A 96 -3.38 -0.79 -6.08
CA LEU A 96 -3.70 -0.82 -7.50
C LEU A 96 -2.71 -1.71 -8.26
N PRO A 97 -3.15 -2.44 -9.31
CA PRO A 97 -2.25 -3.17 -10.20
C PRO A 97 -1.31 -2.21 -10.94
N ASN A 98 -0.13 -2.72 -11.33
CA ASN A 98 0.90 -1.90 -12.00
C ASN A 98 0.37 -1.24 -13.28
N ASP A 99 -0.45 -1.92 -14.07
CA ASP A 99 -0.95 -1.38 -15.34
C ASP A 99 -1.82 -0.13 -15.16
N LEU A 100 -2.70 -0.13 -14.16
CA LEU A 100 -3.52 1.05 -13.83
C LEU A 100 -2.67 2.16 -13.23
N LEU A 101 -1.65 1.83 -12.44
CA LEU A 101 -0.72 2.83 -11.92
C LEU A 101 0.09 3.49 -13.03
N LEU A 102 0.58 2.72 -14.01
CA LEU A 102 1.29 3.26 -15.18
C LEU A 102 0.39 4.21 -15.97
N GLN A 103 -0.88 3.86 -16.16
CA GLN A 103 -1.84 4.76 -16.80
C GLN A 103 -2.03 6.06 -16.01
N ILE A 104 -2.23 5.99 -14.69
CA ILE A 104 -2.37 7.18 -13.83
C ILE A 104 -1.11 8.05 -13.91
N LEU A 105 0.08 7.43 -13.83
CA LEU A 105 1.37 8.12 -13.94
C LEU A 105 1.56 8.80 -15.30
N ALA A 106 1.09 8.20 -16.40
CA ALA A 106 1.18 8.79 -17.73
C ALA A 106 0.35 10.08 -17.88
N PHE A 107 -0.68 10.28 -17.06
CA PHE A 107 -1.46 11.51 -17.01
C PHE A 107 -0.82 12.63 -16.17
N LEU A 108 0.14 12.30 -15.31
CA LEU A 108 0.82 13.25 -14.44
C LEU A 108 1.92 14.03 -15.18
N GLU A 109 2.26 15.21 -14.66
CA GLU A 109 3.41 15.97 -15.15
C GLU A 109 4.73 15.30 -14.75
N LEU A 110 5.79 15.49 -15.54
CA LEU A 110 7.10 14.88 -15.22
C LEU A 110 7.64 15.30 -13.85
N LYS A 111 7.32 16.52 -13.41
CA LYS A 111 7.71 17.03 -12.09
C LYS A 111 7.06 16.21 -10.98
N ASP A 112 5.76 15.94 -11.09
CA ASP A 112 5.01 15.17 -10.10
C ASP A 112 5.43 13.69 -10.11
N VAL A 113 5.75 13.15 -11.29
CA VAL A 113 6.31 11.80 -11.42
C VAL A 113 7.66 11.68 -10.71
N ALA A 114 8.53 12.70 -10.82
CA ALA A 114 9.81 12.72 -10.12
C ALA A 114 9.66 12.82 -8.59
N LEU A 115 8.63 13.53 -8.11
CA LEU A 115 8.28 13.54 -6.68
C LEU A 115 7.73 12.19 -6.22
N LEU A 116 6.84 11.57 -7.01
CA LEU A 116 6.29 10.24 -6.72
C LEU A 116 7.38 9.16 -6.73
N ALA A 117 8.39 9.26 -7.58
CA ALA A 117 9.51 8.33 -7.60
C ALA A 117 10.31 8.31 -6.28
N GLN A 118 10.27 9.39 -5.50
CA GLN A 118 10.96 9.51 -4.20
C GLN A 118 10.16 8.95 -3.02
N THR A 119 8.94 8.47 -3.25
CA THR A 119 8.03 7.99 -2.19
C THR A 119 8.24 6.47 -1.95
N PRO A 120 7.31 5.52 -2.19
CA PRO A 120 7.63 4.10 -2.03
C PRO A 120 8.59 3.55 -3.09
N LYS A 121 9.38 2.54 -2.68
CA LYS A 121 10.23 1.72 -3.57
C LYS A 121 9.48 1.16 -4.78
N ARG A 122 8.17 0.90 -4.64
CA ARG A 122 7.30 0.44 -5.73
C ARG A 122 7.16 1.48 -6.83
N PHE A 123 6.90 2.74 -6.47
CA PHE A 123 6.79 3.84 -7.43
C PHE A 123 8.14 4.17 -8.05
N HIS A 124 9.22 4.15 -7.26
CA HIS A 124 10.57 4.28 -7.79
C HIS A 124 10.87 3.28 -8.91
N LYS A 125 10.52 1.99 -8.71
CA LYS A 125 10.69 0.96 -9.73
C LYS A 125 9.81 1.16 -10.97
N LEU A 126 8.57 1.60 -10.77
CA LEU A 126 7.64 1.87 -11.88
C LEU A 126 8.05 3.07 -12.72
N CYS A 127 8.47 4.18 -12.09
CA CYS A 127 8.92 5.37 -12.80
C CYS A 127 10.24 5.15 -13.57
N ASN A 128 11.06 4.19 -13.13
CA ASN A 128 12.30 3.81 -13.80
C ASN A 128 12.13 2.66 -14.81
N SER A 129 10.90 2.18 -15.04
CA SER A 129 10.64 1.10 -16.00
C SER A 129 10.56 1.65 -17.43
N PRO A 130 11.07 0.91 -18.44
CA PRO A 130 11.02 1.36 -19.84
C PRO A 130 9.57 1.48 -20.34
N GLU A 131 8.66 0.63 -19.85
CA GLU A 131 7.25 0.61 -20.24
C GLU A 131 6.54 1.93 -19.89
N PHE A 132 6.89 2.54 -18.76
CA PHE A 132 6.36 3.85 -18.37
C PHE A 132 6.75 4.95 -19.37
N TRP A 133 8.03 4.98 -19.76
CA TRP A 133 8.56 6.00 -20.67
C TRP A 133 8.02 5.82 -22.09
N GLU A 134 7.87 4.58 -22.56
CA GLU A 134 7.25 4.30 -23.85
C GLU A 134 5.79 4.79 -23.93
N GLN A 135 4.99 4.57 -22.87
CA GLN A 135 3.62 5.06 -22.82
C GLN A 135 3.55 6.59 -22.73
N THR A 136 4.40 7.20 -21.91
CA THR A 136 4.44 8.65 -21.72
C THR A 136 4.86 9.38 -22.99
N VAL A 137 5.88 8.86 -23.69
CA VAL A 137 6.34 9.40 -24.98
C VAL A 137 5.26 9.24 -26.03
N ARG A 138 4.65 8.05 -26.17
CA ARG A 138 3.58 7.81 -27.15
C ARG A 138 2.39 8.75 -26.92
N GLY A 139 1.88 8.84 -25.70
CA GLY A 139 0.72 9.69 -25.37
C GLY A 139 0.98 11.18 -25.54
N ARG A 140 2.22 11.65 -25.36
CA ARG A 140 2.60 13.05 -25.64
C ARG A 140 2.90 13.30 -27.10
N CYS A 141 3.49 12.33 -27.80
CA CYS A 141 3.63 12.37 -29.25
C CYS A 141 2.26 12.45 -29.90
N ASP A 142 1.25 11.68 -29.51
CA ASP A 142 -0.10 11.75 -30.10
C ASP A 142 -0.76 13.13 -29.89
N LYS A 143 -0.58 13.75 -28.72
CA LYS A 143 -1.02 15.14 -28.46
C LYS A 143 -0.24 16.16 -29.30
N LEU A 144 1.04 15.90 -29.55
CA LEU A 144 1.85 16.71 -30.45
C LEU A 144 1.43 16.48 -31.90
N THR A 145 1.16 15.27 -32.38
CA THR A 145 0.74 15.00 -33.77
C THR A 145 -0.64 15.59 -34.07
N ALA A 146 -1.56 15.62 -33.10
CA ALA A 146 -2.81 16.37 -33.21
C ALA A 146 -2.59 17.88 -33.37
N ASN A 147 -1.54 18.42 -32.74
CA ASN A 147 -1.12 19.82 -32.87
C ASN A 147 -0.06 20.05 -33.98
N ALA A 148 0.46 18.98 -34.60
CA ALA A 148 1.63 18.99 -35.47
C ALA A 148 1.39 18.28 -36.81
N VAL A 149 0.14 18.28 -37.29
CA VAL A 149 -0.11 18.29 -38.74
C VAL A 149 0.54 19.53 -39.41
N GLY A 150 1.07 20.48 -38.62
CA GLY A 150 1.79 21.64 -39.11
C GLY A 150 3.32 21.58 -39.18
N PHE A 151 4.08 20.67 -38.52
CA PHE A 151 5.52 21.00 -38.34
C PHE A 151 6.64 19.95 -38.42
N LEU A 152 6.49 18.63 -38.29
CA LEU A 152 7.69 17.76 -38.23
C LEU A 152 7.66 16.52 -39.11
N ARG A 153 7.61 16.75 -40.42
CA ARG A 153 8.43 15.98 -41.38
C ARG A 153 9.85 16.54 -41.35
N THR A 154 10.59 16.36 -40.26
CA THR A 154 12.06 16.51 -40.28
C THR A 154 12.63 16.15 -38.90
N ASN A 155 13.66 15.32 -38.94
CA ASN A 155 14.60 15.04 -37.86
C ASN A 155 14.21 13.94 -36.84
N ASN A 156 14.50 12.72 -37.31
CA ASN A 156 15.47 11.82 -36.68
C ASN A 156 15.37 11.60 -35.17
N ILE A 157 14.83 10.42 -34.89
CA ILE A 157 15.01 9.60 -33.68
C ILE A 157 16.51 9.44 -33.42
N GLN A 158 17.11 10.25 -32.54
CA GLN A 158 18.47 9.94 -32.04
C GLN A 158 18.87 10.56 -30.68
N LEU A 159 17.94 11.01 -29.84
CA LEU A 159 18.30 11.69 -28.58
C LEU A 159 18.04 10.91 -27.27
N PHE A 160 17.62 9.65 -27.32
CA PHE A 160 17.27 8.92 -26.10
C PHE A 160 18.37 8.05 -25.47
N SER A 161 19.59 7.97 -26.03
CA SER A 161 20.60 7.03 -25.52
C SER A 161 21.66 7.60 -24.57
N LEU A 162 21.67 8.89 -24.20
CA LEU A 162 22.83 9.47 -23.49
C LEU A 162 22.53 10.41 -22.30
N GLY A 163 21.28 10.56 -21.85
CA GLY A 163 20.93 11.71 -21.00
C GLY A 163 20.41 11.49 -19.58
N PHE A 164 20.00 10.29 -19.16
CA PHE A 164 19.20 10.14 -17.93
C PHE A 164 19.70 9.10 -16.93
N CYS A 165 20.94 8.63 -17.04
CA CYS A 165 21.54 7.72 -16.05
C CYS A 165 22.36 8.44 -14.95
N HIS A 166 22.28 9.77 -14.83
CA HIS A 166 23.04 10.52 -13.83
C HIS A 166 22.28 11.70 -13.19
N CYS A 167 21.05 11.45 -12.77
CA CYS A 167 20.46 12.20 -11.68
C CYS A 167 19.45 11.31 -10.95
N ILE A 168 19.69 11.18 -9.64
CA ILE A 168 18.98 10.39 -8.61
C ILE A 168 19.55 8.99 -8.40
#